data_AF-A0A060SE00-F1
#
_entry.id   AF-A0A060SE00-F1
#
_cell.length_a   1.000
_cell.length_b   1.000
_cell.length_c   1.000
_cell.angle_alpha   90.00
_cell.angle_beta   90.00
_cell.angle_gamma   90.00
#
_symmetry.space_group_name_H-M   'P 1'
#
loop_
_entity.id
_entity.type
_entity.pdbx_description
1 polymer ?
#
loop_
_entity_poly.entity_id
_entity_poly.type
_entity_poly.pdbx_seq_one_letter_code
_entity_poly.pdbx_strand_id
1 'polypeptide(L)'
;MQPSAPLATTAPASAAPVRPAQKRKQAEADLDSNDEGDNNLTFVENPKARTRTHNKRARVLVKKAMALNVVSKPYLLVYCARPESVCHKNGIAVTFISDNLKRIVGADFIQNLHVTVMKGTHDALSTAQVALQTNFEVERLRREKEEETARRIAAEAQVDAMQRRFNELGLTN
;
A
#
# COMPACT_ATOMS: atom_id res chain seq x y z
N MET A 1 -79.15 17.48 -16.35
CA MET A 1 -79.58 16.29 -15.58
C MET A 1 -78.35 15.62 -14.99
N GLN A 2 -78.04 15.92 -13.73
CA GLN A 2 -77.34 15.01 -12.81
C GLN A 2 -78.41 14.25 -12.00
N PRO A 3 -78.14 13.20 -11.19
CA PRO A 3 -76.84 12.64 -10.77
C PRO A 3 -76.76 11.09 -10.86
N SER A 4 -75.61 10.47 -10.57
CA SER A 4 -75.50 9.22 -9.78
C SER A 4 -74.04 8.70 -9.70
N ALA A 5 -73.37 9.04 -8.60
CA ALA A 5 -72.52 8.14 -7.78
C ALA A 5 -73.24 8.06 -6.40
N PRO A 6 -73.08 7.06 -5.49
CA PRO A 6 -71.83 6.47 -4.95
C PRO A 6 -71.94 4.93 -4.71
N LEU A 7 -70.93 4.14 -4.29
CA LEU A 7 -70.26 3.94 -2.99
C LEU A 7 -69.06 2.99 -3.27
N ALA A 8 -67.79 3.27 -2.93
CA ALA A 8 -67.12 3.17 -1.62
C ALA A 8 -67.33 1.83 -0.88
N THR A 9 -66.24 1.07 -0.59
CA THR A 9 -65.93 0.42 0.71
C THR A 9 -64.57 -0.35 0.69
N THR A 10 -63.60 0.21 1.43
CA THR A 10 -62.49 -0.37 2.26
C THR A 10 -61.39 -1.32 1.71
N ALA A 11 -60.15 -0.78 1.65
CA ALA A 11 -58.94 -1.09 2.48
C ALA A 11 -58.62 -2.56 2.91
N PRO A 12 -57.34 -2.97 3.09
CA PRO A 12 -56.25 -2.14 3.63
C PRO A 12 -54.87 -2.22 2.97
N ALA A 13 -54.08 -1.21 3.35
CA ALA A 13 -52.65 -1.07 3.19
C ALA A 13 -51.87 -2.34 3.60
N SER A 14 -51.01 -2.82 2.69
CA SER A 14 -49.85 -3.62 3.06
C SER A 14 -48.63 -2.72 3.03
N ALA A 15 -48.18 -2.40 4.25
CA ALA A 15 -47.05 -1.56 4.54
C ALA A 15 -45.77 -2.14 3.92
N ALA A 16 -45.08 -1.28 3.17
CA ALA A 16 -43.67 -1.47 2.88
C ALA A 16 -42.87 -1.54 4.19
N PRO A 17 -41.99 -2.54 4.39
CA PRO A 17 -40.83 -2.34 5.23
C PRO A 17 -39.79 -1.60 4.39
N VAL A 18 -39.90 -0.28 4.42
CA VAL A 18 -38.79 0.65 4.13
C VAL A 18 -37.64 0.21 5.04
N ARG A 19 -36.66 -0.52 4.48
CA ARG A 19 -35.43 -0.85 5.19
C ARG A 19 -34.79 0.47 5.63
N PRO A 20 -34.51 0.66 6.93
CA PRO A 20 -33.97 1.92 7.41
C PRO A 20 -32.57 2.11 6.83
N ALA A 21 -32.46 3.06 5.90
CA ALA A 21 -31.21 3.72 5.52
C ALA A 21 -30.70 4.61 6.67
N GLN A 22 -30.60 4.05 7.87
CA GLN A 22 -30.13 4.71 9.09
C GLN A 22 -28.78 4.13 9.50
N LYS A 23 -27.74 4.41 8.70
CA LYS A 23 -26.33 4.40 9.18
C LYS A 23 -25.34 4.98 8.16
N ARG A 24 -25.69 6.09 7.50
CA ARG A 24 -24.73 6.83 6.65
C ARG A 24 -24.72 8.35 6.83
N LYS A 25 -25.36 8.86 7.90
CA LYS A 25 -25.36 10.30 8.26
C LYS A 25 -24.73 10.62 9.61
N GLN A 26 -23.99 9.68 10.21
CA GLN A 26 -23.23 9.89 11.45
C GLN A 26 -21.70 9.78 11.26
N ALA A 27 -21.21 9.72 10.02
CA ALA A 27 -19.78 9.65 9.74
C ALA A 27 -19.11 11.03 9.55
N GLU A 28 -19.89 12.12 9.58
CA GLU A 28 -19.36 13.48 9.33
C GLU A 28 -19.22 14.34 10.59
N ALA A 29 -19.80 13.93 11.73
CA ALA A 29 -19.78 14.73 12.96
C ALA A 29 -18.67 14.33 13.97
N ASP A 30 -17.96 13.22 13.77
CA ASP A 30 -16.97 12.68 14.74
C ASP A 30 -15.52 12.72 14.22
N LEU A 31 -15.15 13.75 13.46
CA LEU A 31 -13.76 13.90 12.95
C LEU A 31 -12.98 15.06 13.58
N ASP A 32 -13.54 15.75 14.56
CA ASP A 32 -12.87 16.79 15.36
C ASP A 32 -12.40 16.27 16.73
N SER A 33 -12.17 14.95 16.86
CA SER A 33 -11.39 14.45 18.00
C SER A 33 -9.93 14.87 17.80
N ASN A 34 -9.50 15.88 18.56
CA ASN A 34 -8.11 16.29 18.78
C ASN A 34 -7.18 15.07 18.83
N ASP A 35 -6.49 14.80 17.73
CA ASP A 35 -5.43 13.80 17.63
C ASP A 35 -4.11 14.49 17.94
N GLU A 36 -3.99 15.06 19.15
CA GLU A 36 -2.73 15.61 19.69
C GLU A 36 -1.77 14.51 20.20
N GLY A 37 -1.98 13.26 19.78
CA GLY A 37 -1.39 12.10 20.45
C GLY A 37 -0.19 11.43 19.79
N ASP A 38 0.22 11.78 18.56
CA ASP A 38 1.33 11.06 17.92
C ASP A 38 2.00 11.89 16.81
N ASN A 39 2.81 12.87 17.25
CA ASN A 39 3.76 13.59 16.40
C ASN A 39 4.98 12.75 16.00
N ASN A 40 4.94 11.43 16.19
CA ASN A 40 5.98 10.56 15.70
C ASN A 40 5.87 10.47 14.17
N LEU A 41 6.71 11.26 13.47
CA LEU A 41 6.86 11.26 12.01
C LEU A 41 7.59 10.00 11.50
N THR A 42 7.64 8.95 12.31
CA THR A 42 8.29 7.68 11.99
C THR A 42 7.41 6.83 11.09
N PHE A 43 8.06 5.95 10.32
CA PHE A 43 7.36 4.96 9.52
C PHE A 43 6.55 4.01 10.42
N VAL A 44 5.29 3.77 10.07
CA VAL A 44 4.43 2.83 10.79
C VAL A 44 4.67 1.42 10.24
N GLU A 45 5.40 0.58 10.98
CA GLU A 45 5.74 -0.78 10.55
C GLU A 45 4.51 -1.67 10.35
N ASN A 46 3.54 -1.60 11.28
CA ASN A 46 2.33 -2.42 11.21
C ASN A 46 1.46 -2.02 10.00
N PRO A 47 1.22 -2.94 9.03
CA PRO A 47 0.52 -2.61 7.79
C PRO A 47 -0.96 -2.24 8.01
N LYS A 48 -1.63 -2.84 9.00
CA LYS A 48 -3.03 -2.53 9.32
C LYS A 48 -3.14 -1.13 9.92
N ALA A 49 -2.26 -0.80 10.87
CA ALA A 49 -2.19 0.53 11.47
C ALA A 49 -1.83 1.58 10.42
N ARG A 50 -0.80 1.33 9.60
CA ARG A 50 -0.39 2.20 8.49
C ARG A 50 -1.54 2.50 7.53
N THR A 51 -2.33 1.49 7.17
CA THR A 51 -3.54 1.65 6.34
C THR A 51 -4.55 2.61 6.95
N ARG A 52 -4.89 2.39 8.23
CA ARG A 52 -5.88 3.20 8.94
C ARG A 52 -5.41 4.65 9.06
N THR A 53 -4.15 4.85 9.49
CA THR A 53 -3.54 6.16 9.67
C THR A 53 -3.42 6.92 8.36
N HIS A 54 -2.97 6.26 7.28
CA HIS A 54 -2.93 6.86 5.94
C HIS A 54 -4.31 7.34 5.51
N ASN A 55 -5.34 6.49 5.62
CA ASN A 55 -6.69 6.85 5.18
C ASN A 55 -7.27 8.01 6.00
N LYS A 56 -7.01 8.05 7.32
CA LYS A 56 -7.42 9.17 8.19
C LYS A 56 -6.72 10.46 7.74
N ARG A 57 -5.40 10.46 7.64
CA ARG A 57 -4.59 11.64 7.31
C ARG A 57 -4.85 12.14 5.88
N ALA A 58 -4.98 11.26 4.90
CA ALA A 58 -5.29 11.63 3.51
C ALA A 58 -6.65 12.34 3.39
N ARG A 59 -7.68 11.89 4.13
CA ARG A 59 -8.98 12.57 4.18
C ARG A 59 -8.88 13.96 4.79
N VAL A 60 -8.14 14.10 5.90
CA VAL A 60 -7.92 15.40 6.53
C VAL A 60 -7.19 16.35 5.57
N LEU A 61 -6.16 15.86 4.87
CA LEU A 61 -5.42 16.65 3.89
C LEU A 61 -6.32 17.15 2.76
N VAL A 62 -7.17 16.28 2.19
CA VAL A 62 -8.16 16.69 1.17
C VAL A 62 -9.15 17.71 1.72
N LYS A 63 -9.67 17.55 2.94
CA LYS A 63 -10.56 18.55 3.55
C LYS A 63 -9.88 19.92 3.68
N LYS A 64 -8.61 19.96 4.10
CA LYS A 64 -7.84 21.21 4.20
C LYS A 64 -7.59 21.83 2.83
N ALA A 65 -7.25 21.02 1.82
CA ALA A 65 -7.13 21.46 0.43
C ALA A 65 -8.44 22.05 -0.11
N MET A 66 -9.58 21.41 0.14
CA MET A 66 -10.90 21.93 -0.24
C MET A 66 -11.18 23.27 0.44
N ALA A 67 -10.94 23.39 1.74
CA ALA A 67 -11.12 24.66 2.46
C ALA A 67 -10.25 25.78 1.87
N LEU A 68 -8.99 25.48 1.55
CA LEU A 68 -8.10 26.43 0.91
C LEU A 68 -8.58 26.82 -0.50
N ASN A 69 -9.11 25.85 -1.27
CA ASN A 69 -9.72 26.11 -2.57
C ASN A 69 -10.89 27.09 -2.50
N VAL A 70 -11.71 27.00 -1.45
CA VAL A 70 -12.83 27.93 -1.23
C VAL A 70 -12.33 29.34 -0.88
N VAL A 71 -11.32 29.45 -0.01
CA VAL A 71 -10.87 30.74 0.52
C VAL A 71 -10.05 31.55 -0.47
N SER A 72 -9.06 30.93 -1.12
CA SER A 72 -8.09 31.64 -1.97
C SER A 72 -8.03 31.17 -3.42
N LYS A 73 -8.81 30.13 -3.77
CA LYS A 73 -8.85 29.53 -5.12
C LYS A 73 -7.46 29.28 -5.75
N PRO A 74 -6.49 28.68 -5.03
CA PRO A 74 -5.16 28.46 -5.57
C PRO A 74 -5.14 27.33 -6.61
N TYR A 75 -4.05 27.25 -7.36
CA TYR A 75 -3.75 26.09 -8.20
C TYR A 75 -3.16 24.98 -7.33
N LEU A 76 -3.91 23.90 -7.13
CA LEU A 76 -3.59 22.91 -6.10
C LEU A 76 -3.97 21.51 -6.58
N LEU A 77 -3.07 20.56 -6.32
CA LEU A 77 -3.24 19.14 -6.54
C LEU A 77 -2.83 18.39 -5.28
N VAL A 78 -3.71 17.54 -4.79
CA VAL A 78 -3.39 16.52 -3.78
C VAL A 78 -3.57 15.17 -4.44
N TYR A 79 -2.51 14.36 -4.43
CA TYR A 79 -2.55 12.98 -4.85
C TYR A 79 -1.90 12.13 -3.76
N CYS A 80 -2.71 11.29 -3.10
CA CYS A 80 -2.25 10.40 -2.05
C CYS A 80 -2.59 8.96 -2.42
N ALA A 81 -1.57 8.21 -2.80
CA ALA A 81 -1.66 6.78 -3.05
C ALA A 81 -0.61 6.06 -2.20
N ARG A 82 -0.93 4.84 -1.78
CA ARG A 82 0.05 3.98 -1.11
C ARG A 82 0.63 3.00 -2.11
N PRO A 83 1.96 2.77 -2.08
CA PRO A 83 2.60 1.85 -3.02
C PRO A 83 2.02 0.43 -2.89
N GLU A 84 1.66 -0.01 -1.69
CA GLU A 84 1.13 -1.37 -1.50
C GLU A 84 -0.27 -1.54 -2.08
N SER A 85 -1.09 -0.47 -2.09
CA SER A 85 -2.45 -0.56 -2.58
C SER A 85 -2.63 -0.08 -4.01
N VAL A 86 -1.77 0.80 -4.52
CA VAL A 86 -1.95 1.42 -5.85
C VAL A 86 -1.90 0.40 -6.98
N CYS A 87 -1.18 -0.72 -6.80
CA CYS A 87 -1.11 -1.81 -7.76
C CYS A 87 -2.29 -2.81 -7.65
N HIS A 88 -3.12 -2.73 -6.62
CA HIS A 88 -4.30 -3.60 -6.50
C HIS A 88 -5.44 -3.13 -7.40
N LYS A 89 -6.28 -4.06 -7.88
CA LYS A 89 -7.48 -3.73 -8.67
C LYS A 89 -8.44 -2.76 -7.98
N ASN A 90 -8.49 -2.80 -6.65
CA ASN A 90 -9.30 -1.91 -5.80
C ASN A 90 -8.46 -0.79 -5.18
N GLY A 91 -7.25 -0.56 -5.70
CA GLY A 91 -6.30 0.45 -5.24
C GLY A 91 -6.75 1.85 -5.56
N ILE A 92 -7.44 2.51 -4.63
CA ILE A 92 -7.93 3.87 -4.85
C ILE A 92 -6.93 4.88 -4.26
N ALA A 93 -6.52 5.84 -5.09
CA ALA A 93 -5.82 7.03 -4.64
C ALA A 93 -6.84 8.05 -4.10
N VAL A 94 -6.51 8.70 -2.99
CA VAL A 94 -7.27 9.86 -2.50
C VAL A 94 -6.74 11.07 -3.23
N THR A 95 -7.59 11.72 -4.03
CA THR A 95 -7.17 12.83 -4.88
C THR A 95 -8.07 14.06 -4.70
N PHE A 96 -7.48 15.23 -4.90
CA PHE A 96 -8.18 16.49 -5.02
C PHE A 96 -7.45 17.36 -6.04
N ILE A 97 -8.20 18.04 -6.91
CA ILE A 97 -7.67 19.01 -7.85
C ILE A 97 -8.53 20.26 -7.78
N SER A 98 -7.91 21.44 -7.67
CA SER A 98 -8.66 22.69 -7.67
C SER A 98 -9.32 22.94 -9.03
N ASP A 99 -10.47 23.60 -9.04
CA ASP A 99 -11.23 23.83 -10.27
C ASP A 99 -10.44 24.64 -11.30
N ASN A 100 -9.67 25.61 -10.83
CA ASN A 100 -8.79 26.43 -11.67
C ASN A 100 -7.70 25.58 -12.33
N LEU A 101 -7.07 24.67 -11.58
CA LEU A 101 -6.05 23.79 -12.13
C LEU A 101 -6.68 22.76 -13.08
N LYS A 102 -7.83 22.19 -12.72
CA LYS A 102 -8.56 21.19 -13.52
C LYS A 102 -8.91 21.71 -14.92
N ARG A 103 -9.26 22.99 -15.06
CA ARG A 103 -9.53 23.62 -16.36
C ARG A 103 -8.30 23.71 -17.25
N ILE A 104 -7.11 23.83 -16.67
CA ILE A 104 -5.84 23.95 -17.39
C ILE A 104 -5.32 22.57 -17.80
N VAL A 105 -5.29 21.62 -16.87
CA VAL A 105 -4.67 20.30 -17.11
C VAL A 105 -5.60 19.29 -17.79
N GLY A 106 -6.91 19.57 -17.80
CA GLY A 106 -7.92 18.69 -18.38
C GLY A 106 -8.48 17.64 -17.42
N ALA A 107 -9.56 16.98 -17.85
CA ALA A 107 -10.29 16.01 -17.04
C ALA A 107 -9.52 14.71 -16.80
N ASP A 108 -8.71 14.28 -17.78
CA ASP A 108 -8.01 12.99 -17.76
C ASP A 108 -6.67 13.02 -17.02
N PHE A 109 -6.19 14.21 -16.62
CA PHE A 109 -4.88 14.37 -16.00
C PHE A 109 -4.68 13.48 -14.76
N ILE A 110 -5.68 13.41 -13.87
CA ILE A 110 -5.62 12.58 -12.66
C ILE A 110 -5.54 11.10 -13.01
N GLN A 111 -6.29 10.66 -14.03
CA GLN A 111 -6.28 9.29 -14.48
C GLN A 111 -4.91 8.93 -15.08
N ASN A 112 -4.37 9.79 -15.93
CA ASN A 112 -3.04 9.62 -16.53
C ASN A 112 -1.94 9.57 -15.45
N LEU A 113 -1.98 10.51 -14.49
CA LEU A 113 -1.07 10.51 -13.34
C LEU A 113 -1.17 9.21 -12.55
N HIS A 114 -2.38 8.72 -12.30
CA HIS A 114 -2.58 7.47 -11.57
C HIS A 114 -1.97 6.27 -12.31
N VAL A 115 -2.15 6.18 -13.63
CA VAL A 115 -1.53 5.14 -14.46
C VAL A 115 0.00 5.23 -14.42
N THR A 116 0.57 6.43 -14.50
CA THR A 116 2.02 6.64 -14.40
C THR A 116 2.56 6.19 -13.04
N VAL A 117 1.88 6.54 -11.95
CA VAL A 117 2.26 6.12 -10.59
C VAL A 117 2.13 4.60 -10.42
N MET A 118 1.06 4.00 -10.93
CA MET A 118 0.90 2.54 -10.92
C MET A 118 2.05 1.83 -11.62
N LYS A 119 2.42 2.31 -12.82
CA LYS A 119 3.53 1.74 -13.60
C LYS A 119 4.86 1.90 -12.86
N GLY A 120 5.18 3.10 -12.38
CA GLY A 120 6.42 3.35 -11.63
C GLY A 120 6.50 2.52 -10.34
N THR A 121 5.37 2.32 -9.65
CA THR A 121 5.32 1.47 -8.45
C THR A 121 5.53 0.00 -8.79
N HIS A 122 4.89 -0.49 -9.86
CA HIS A 122 5.05 -1.85 -10.33
C HIS A 122 6.52 -2.14 -10.71
N ASP A 123 7.15 -1.22 -11.44
CA ASP A 123 8.55 -1.34 -11.84
C ASP A 123 9.47 -1.34 -10.61
N ALA A 124 9.25 -0.44 -9.64
CA ALA A 124 10.02 -0.39 -8.40
C ALA A 124 9.87 -1.67 -7.55
N LEU A 125 8.66 -2.21 -7.42
CA LEU A 125 8.41 -3.46 -6.69
C LEU A 125 9.08 -4.65 -7.38
N SER A 126 8.99 -4.72 -8.72
CA SER A 126 9.64 -5.74 -9.53
C SER A 126 11.17 -5.70 -9.34
N THR A 127 11.79 -4.51 -9.45
CA THR A 127 13.23 -4.35 -9.24
C THR A 127 13.67 -4.74 -7.83
N ALA A 128 12.91 -4.34 -6.80
CA ALA A 128 13.23 -4.70 -5.42
C ALA A 128 13.14 -6.23 -5.18
N GLN A 129 12.15 -6.87 -5.78
CA GLN A 129 11.99 -8.33 -5.69
C GLN A 129 13.12 -9.07 -6.41
N VAL A 130 13.51 -8.61 -7.59
CA VAL A 130 14.66 -9.17 -8.32
C VAL A 130 15.94 -8.99 -7.51
N ALA A 131 16.19 -7.80 -6.95
CA ALA A 131 17.37 -7.55 -6.11
C ALA A 131 17.42 -8.46 -4.87
N LEU A 132 16.28 -8.68 -4.21
CA LEU A 132 16.20 -9.63 -3.09
C LEU A 132 16.54 -11.06 -3.53
N GLN A 133 16.00 -11.52 -4.65
CA GLN A 133 16.29 -12.86 -5.18
C GLN A 133 17.78 -13.01 -5.53
N THR A 134 18.37 -12.03 -6.21
CA THR A 134 19.79 -12.04 -6.55
C THR A 134 20.66 -12.06 -5.29
N ASN A 135 20.31 -11.30 -4.25
CA ASN A 135 21.05 -11.31 -2.98
C ASN A 135 20.98 -12.69 -2.29
N PHE A 136 19.80 -13.33 -2.26
CA PHE A 136 19.68 -14.70 -1.74
C PHE A 136 20.51 -15.70 -2.54
N GLU A 137 20.55 -15.57 -3.87
CA GLU A 137 21.33 -16.46 -4.72
C GLU A 137 22.84 -16.25 -4.54
N VAL A 138 23.29 -15.00 -4.42
CA VAL A 138 24.69 -14.68 -4.12
C VAL A 138 25.11 -15.21 -2.74
N GLU A 139 24.27 -15.09 -1.72
CA GLU A 139 24.55 -15.68 -0.40
C GLU A 139 24.63 -17.20 -0.45
N ARG A 140 23.71 -17.87 -1.17
CA ARG A 140 23.76 -19.32 -1.36
C ARG A 140 25.07 -19.74 -2.02
N LEU A 141 25.44 -19.10 -3.11
CA LEU A 141 26.68 -19.40 -3.84
C LEU A 141 27.94 -19.14 -3.00
N ARG A 142 27.92 -18.11 -2.14
CA ARG A 142 29.03 -17.85 -1.20
C ARG A 142 29.15 -18.96 -0.17
N ARG A 143 28.03 -19.40 0.42
CA ARG A 143 28.03 -20.52 1.38
C ARG A 143 28.51 -21.82 0.73
N GLU A 144 28.03 -22.16 -0.46
CA GLU A 144 28.48 -23.35 -1.20
C GLU A 144 29.99 -23.28 -1.49
N LYS A 145 30.50 -22.12 -1.89
CA LYS A 145 31.94 -21.93 -2.15
C LYS A 145 32.77 -22.04 -0.88
N GLU A 146 32.31 -21.49 0.25
CA GLU A 146 32.98 -21.62 1.54
C GLU A 146 33.01 -23.07 2.04
N GLU A 147 31.93 -23.83 1.84
CA GLU A 147 31.90 -25.25 2.18
C GLU A 147 32.84 -26.07 1.30
N GLU A 148 32.93 -25.77 0.00
CA GLU A 148 33.83 -26.45 -0.92
C GLU A 148 35.31 -26.14 -0.60
N THR A 149 35.65 -24.88 -0.31
CA THR A 149 37.01 -24.52 0.09
C THR A 149 37.37 -25.14 1.43
N ALA A 150 36.45 -25.17 2.40
CA ALA A 150 36.66 -25.87 3.67
C ALA A 150 36.92 -27.37 3.47
N ARG A 151 36.19 -28.03 2.56
CA ARG A 151 36.43 -29.44 2.21
C ARG A 151 37.79 -29.66 1.56
N ARG A 152 38.22 -28.78 0.65
CA ARG A 152 39.54 -28.87 0.01
C ARG A 152 40.66 -28.69 1.02
N ILE A 153 40.56 -27.69 1.90
CA ILE A 153 41.55 -27.45 2.96
C ILE A 153 41.62 -28.64 3.93
N ALA A 154 40.47 -29.21 4.32
CA ALA A 154 40.45 -30.40 5.18
C ALA A 154 41.09 -31.63 4.51
N ALA A 155 40.85 -31.83 3.20
CA ALA A 155 41.47 -32.91 2.45
C ALA A 155 42.99 -32.72 2.28
N GLU A 156 43.44 -31.50 1.95
CA GLU A 156 44.86 -31.16 1.86
C GLU A 156 45.58 -31.34 3.21
N ALA A 157 44.96 -30.93 4.31
CA ALA A 157 45.50 -31.13 5.65
C ALA A 157 45.66 -32.62 6.03
N GLN A 158 44.75 -33.49 5.59
CA GLN A 158 44.87 -34.94 5.80
C GLN A 158 46.02 -35.55 4.99
N VAL A 159 46.21 -35.09 3.75
CA VAL A 159 47.33 -35.55 2.89
C VAL A 159 48.66 -35.08 3.47
N ASP A 160 48.79 -33.82 3.90
CA ASP A 160 50.01 -33.32 4.54
C ASP A 160 50.31 -34.06 5.85
N ALA A 161 49.29 -34.37 6.66
CA ALA A 161 49.44 -35.18 7.86
C ALA A 161 49.91 -36.61 7.57
N MET A 162 49.38 -37.27 6.52
CA MET A 162 49.88 -38.59 6.09
C MET A 162 51.32 -38.53 5.60
N GLN A 163 51.66 -37.49 4.83
CA GLN A 163 52.99 -37.33 4.25
C GLN A 163 54.05 -37.04 5.32
N ARG A 164 53.72 -36.26 6.36
CA ARG A 164 54.56 -36.10 7.56
C ARG A 164 54.77 -37.42 8.29
N ARG A 165 53.69 -38.18 8.53
CA ARG A 165 53.77 -39.51 9.16
C ARG A 165 54.65 -40.49 8.39
N PHE A 166 54.55 -40.47 7.05
CA PHE A 166 55.35 -41.33 6.19
C PHE A 166 56.84 -40.95 6.24
N ASN A 167 57.15 -39.66 6.23
CA ASN A 167 58.52 -39.17 6.36
C ASN A 167 59.12 -39.52 7.74
N GLU A 168 58.35 -39.46 8.83
CA GLU A 168 58.79 -39.89 10.17
C GLU A 168 59.09 -41.40 10.25
N LEU A 169 58.32 -42.23 9.54
CA LEU A 169 58.55 -43.68 9.46
C LEU A 169 59.68 -44.09 8.50
N GLY A 170 60.03 -43.22 7.56
CA GLY A 170 61.11 -43.44 6.57
C GLY A 170 62.51 -42.98 7.02
N LEU A 171 62.64 -42.40 8.22
CA LEU A 171 63.88 -41.78 8.71
C LEU A 171 64.68 -42.63 9.72
N THR A 172 64.41 -43.94 9.81
CA THR A 172 65.20 -44.88 10.65
C THR A 172 65.79 -46.04 9.88
N ASN A 173 66.52 -45.76 8.79
CA ASN A 173 67.51 -46.70 8.23
C ASN A 173 68.81 -45.96 7.93
#